data_AF-A0AA88RTM4-F1
#
_entry.id   AF-A0AA88RTM4-F1
#
_cell.length_a   1.000
_cell.length_b   1.000
_cell.length_c   1.000
_cell.angle_alpha   90.00
_cell.angle_beta   90.00
_cell.angle_gamma   90.00
#
_symmetry.space_group_name_H-M   'P 1'
#
loop_
_entity.id
_entity.type
_entity.pdbx_description
1 polymer ?
#
loop_
_entity_poly.entity_id
_entity_poly.type
_entity_poly.pdbx_seq_one_letter_code
_entity_poly.pdbx_strand_id
1 'polypeptide(L)'
;MSKKEFTEEERQRLGDGGRRIDVVGCGAEFGHIIDISLKTIVDELMEDIKVQFAESNMILGMPLAKLLPRLGQMGLLEEPSRNRFIQIIRDLPEVDVFFTLLYANMPTSE
;
A
#
# COMPACT_ATOMS: atom_id res chain seq x y z
N MET A 1 -31.99 -25.74 -44.38
CA MET A 1 -31.72 -25.22 -43.03
C MET A 1 -30.38 -25.83 -42.59
N SER A 2 -29.27 -25.22 -43.03
CA SER A 2 -27.92 -25.75 -42.80
C SER A 2 -27.44 -25.34 -41.43
N LYS A 3 -27.27 -26.31 -40.53
CA LYS A 3 -26.39 -26.16 -39.37
C LYS A 3 -24.97 -26.05 -39.93
N LYS A 4 -24.38 -24.85 -39.89
CA LYS A 4 -22.95 -24.68 -40.10
C LYS A 4 -22.27 -25.15 -38.81
N GLU A 5 -21.62 -26.30 -38.87
CA GLU A 5 -20.63 -26.67 -37.87
C GLU A 5 -19.47 -25.68 -37.97
N PHE A 6 -19.19 -25.02 -36.86
CA PHE A 6 -18.10 -24.06 -36.72
C PHE A 6 -16.83 -24.85 -36.52
N THR A 7 -15.86 -24.70 -37.41
CA THR A 7 -14.60 -25.44 -37.40
C THR A 7 -13.77 -25.02 -36.19
N GLU A 8 -13.10 -25.98 -35.54
CA GLU A 8 -12.37 -25.79 -34.28
C GLU A 8 -11.24 -24.74 -34.36
N GLU A 9 -10.82 -24.36 -35.57
CA GLU A 9 -9.89 -23.26 -35.81
C GLU A 9 -10.49 -21.87 -35.54
N GLU A 10 -11.81 -21.67 -35.68
CA GLU A 10 -12.46 -20.39 -35.35
C GLU A 10 -12.73 -20.22 -33.85
N ARG A 11 -12.72 -21.31 -33.08
CA ARG A 11 -12.71 -21.26 -31.61
C ARG A 11 -11.35 -20.82 -31.06
N GLN A 12 -10.26 -21.17 -31.75
CA GLN A 12 -8.90 -20.78 -31.38
C GLN A 12 -8.65 -19.27 -31.58
N ARG A 13 -9.42 -18.61 -32.45
CA ARG A 13 -9.28 -17.15 -32.75
C ARG A 13 -10.17 -16.25 -31.87
N LEU A 14 -11.04 -16.83 -31.06
CA LEU A 14 -11.83 -16.12 -30.04
C LEU A 14 -11.18 -16.18 -28.65
N GLY A 15 -10.00 -16.80 -28.54
CA GLY A 15 -9.10 -16.70 -27.40
C GLY A 15 -8.16 -15.50 -27.50
N ASP A 16 -8.57 -14.41 -28.16
CA ASP A 16 -7.91 -13.12 -27.95
C ASP A 16 -8.28 -12.67 -26.55
N GLY A 17 -7.45 -13.13 -25.61
CA GLY A 17 -7.47 -12.75 -24.22
C GLY A 17 -7.23 -11.26 -24.14
N GLY A 18 -8.31 -10.49 -24.34
CA GLY A 18 -8.47 -9.19 -23.74
C GLY A 18 -8.17 -9.41 -22.27
N ARG A 19 -6.95 -9.03 -21.87
CA ARG A 19 -6.49 -9.02 -20.49
C ARG A 19 -7.45 -8.12 -19.75
N ARG A 20 -8.54 -8.69 -19.25
CA ARG A 20 -9.34 -8.13 -18.18
C ARG A 20 -8.38 -8.15 -17.01
N ILE A 21 -7.67 -7.03 -16.86
CA ILE A 21 -6.83 -6.80 -15.70
C ILE A 21 -7.84 -6.53 -14.61
N ASP A 22 -8.28 -7.62 -13.98
CA ASP A 22 -9.04 -7.51 -12.77
C ASP A 22 -8.09 -6.85 -11.78
N VAL A 23 -8.42 -5.63 -11.33
CA VAL A 23 -7.74 -4.96 -10.20
C VAL A 23 -7.66 -5.90 -8.98
N VAL A 24 -8.54 -6.90 -8.93
CA VAL A 24 -8.53 -8.07 -8.03
C VAL A 24 -7.18 -8.80 -8.01
N GLY A 25 -6.46 -8.86 -9.14
CA GLY A 25 -5.17 -9.54 -9.26
C GLY A 25 -3.99 -8.79 -8.63
N CYS A 26 -4.16 -7.52 -8.25
CA CYS A 26 -3.15 -6.75 -7.52
C CYS A 26 -3.42 -6.75 -6.00
N GLY A 27 -4.45 -7.46 -5.54
CA GLY A 27 -4.89 -7.42 -4.14
C GLY A 27 -3.90 -8.06 -3.16
N ALA A 28 -3.18 -9.10 -3.58
CA ALA A 28 -2.17 -9.76 -2.73
C ALA A 28 -0.91 -8.89 -2.61
N GLU A 29 -0.50 -8.29 -3.71
CA GLU A 29 0.63 -7.38 -3.84
C GLU A 29 0.34 -6.08 -3.08
N PHE A 30 -0.87 -5.54 -3.21
CA PHE A 30 -1.33 -4.39 -2.44
C PHE A 30 -1.36 -4.70 -0.94
N GLY A 31 -1.85 -5.87 -0.54
CA GLY A 31 -1.80 -6.31 0.86
C GLY A 31 -0.38 -6.32 1.41
N HIS A 32 0.57 -6.86 0.65
CA HIS A 32 1.99 -6.85 1.02
C HIS A 32 2.56 -5.43 1.15
N ILE A 33 2.18 -4.51 0.25
CA ILE A 33 2.58 -3.10 0.37
C ILE A 33 2.03 -2.45 1.63
N ILE A 34 0.77 -2.72 1.98
CA ILE A 34 0.16 -2.24 3.22
C ILE A 34 0.90 -2.78 4.44
N ASP A 35 1.23 -4.07 4.46
CA ASP A 35 1.94 -4.71 5.57
C ASP A 35 3.34 -4.11 5.77
N ILE A 36 4.13 -3.94 4.70
CA ILE A 36 5.44 -3.30 4.77
C ILE A 36 5.32 -1.84 5.21
N SER A 37 4.39 -1.09 4.61
CA SER A 37 4.19 0.32 4.93
C SER A 37 3.84 0.52 6.41
N LEU A 38 2.89 -0.27 6.92
CA LEU A 38 2.49 -0.22 8.33
C LEU A 38 3.63 -0.61 9.26
N LYS A 39 4.38 -1.66 8.93
CA LYS A 39 5.54 -2.07 9.72
C LYS A 39 6.57 -0.96 9.81
N THR A 40 6.96 -0.37 8.68
CA THR A 40 7.95 0.73 8.65
C THR A 40 7.46 1.95 9.43
N ILE A 41 6.19 2.32 9.31
CA ILE A 41 5.58 3.41 10.09
C ILE A 41 5.64 3.13 11.59
N VAL A 42 5.30 1.90 12.01
CA VAL A 42 5.31 1.52 13.42
C VAL A 42 6.73 1.50 13.97
N ASP A 43 7.70 0.98 13.22
CA ASP A 43 9.11 0.99 13.61
C ASP A 43 9.61 2.43 13.80
N GLU A 44 9.32 3.33 12.85
CA GLU A 44 9.70 4.74 12.96
C GLU A 44 8.99 5.46 14.10
N LEU A 45 7.68 5.24 14.27
CA LEU A 45 6.91 5.80 15.38
C LEU A 45 7.50 5.35 16.73
N MET A 46 7.94 4.09 16.82
CA MET A 46 8.54 3.56 18.04
C MET A 46 9.90 4.21 18.33
N GLU A 47 10.70 4.51 17.31
CA GLU A 47 11.93 5.30 17.47
C GLU A 47 11.63 6.74 17.90
N ASP A 48 10.64 7.40 17.30
CA ASP A 48 10.22 8.76 17.70
C ASP A 48 9.72 8.79 19.15
N ILE A 49 8.97 7.76 19.58
CA ILE A 49 8.60 7.56 20.98
C ILE A 49 9.85 7.39 21.83
N LYS A 50 10.79 6.51 21.47
CA LYS A 50 12.02 6.34 22.25
C LYS A 50 12.77 7.66 22.40
N VAL A 51 12.95 8.44 21.34
CA VAL A 51 13.66 9.74 21.39
C VAL A 51 12.91 10.74 22.28
N GLN A 52 11.61 10.92 22.06
CA GLN A 52 10.78 11.88 22.81
C GLN A 52 10.62 11.52 24.29
N PHE A 53 10.67 10.23 24.63
CA PHE A 53 10.49 9.74 26.00
C PHE A 53 11.82 9.31 26.67
N ALA A 54 12.95 9.31 25.98
CA ALA A 54 14.28 8.97 26.53
C ALA A 54 14.86 10.04 27.45
N GLU A 55 14.54 11.32 27.25
CA GLU A 55 15.11 12.42 28.04
C GLU A 55 14.55 12.56 29.46
N SER A 56 13.65 11.67 29.89
CA SER A 56 13.18 11.65 31.26
C SER A 56 12.84 10.24 31.68
N ASN A 57 12.79 9.99 32.99
CA ASN A 57 12.31 8.77 33.63
C ASN A 57 10.84 8.39 33.28
N MET A 58 10.30 8.86 32.15
CA MET A 58 8.95 8.71 31.64
C MET A 58 8.62 7.29 31.15
N ILE A 59 9.59 6.56 30.59
CA ILE A 59 9.36 5.20 30.06
C ILE A 59 8.92 4.23 31.17
N LEU A 60 9.37 4.44 32.42
CA LEU A 60 9.12 3.49 33.52
C LEU A 60 7.84 3.75 34.33
N GLY A 61 7.03 4.77 33.98
CA GLY A 61 5.87 5.11 34.81
C GLY A 61 4.88 6.13 34.27
N MET A 62 4.88 6.45 32.97
CA MET A 62 3.88 7.37 32.43
C MET A 62 2.47 6.75 32.49
N PRO A 63 1.49 7.42 33.14
CA PRO A 63 0.10 6.99 33.07
C PRO A 63 -0.41 7.03 31.63
N LEU A 64 -1.11 5.98 31.21
CA LEU A 64 -1.63 5.83 29.83
C LEU A 64 -2.45 7.05 29.36
N ALA A 65 -3.19 7.69 30.29
CA ALA A 65 -3.96 8.90 30.02
C ALA A 65 -3.11 10.11 29.58
N LYS A 66 -1.82 10.16 29.95
CA LYS A 66 -0.88 11.21 29.52
C LYS A 66 -0.12 10.86 28.23
N LEU A 67 -0.10 9.58 27.87
CA LEU A 67 0.60 9.06 26.69
C LEU A 67 -0.27 9.20 25.42
N LEU A 68 -1.55 8.86 25.52
CA LEU A 68 -2.53 8.94 24.41
C LEU A 68 -2.56 10.30 23.69
N PRO A 69 -2.67 11.45 24.41
CA PRO A 69 -2.67 12.76 23.76
C PRO A 69 -1.37 13.08 23.02
N ARG A 70 -0.22 12.59 23.51
CA ARG A 70 1.09 12.81 22.90
C ARG A 70 1.26 11.99 21.62
N LEU A 71 0.81 10.74 21.63
CA LEU A 71 0.79 9.91 20.42
C LEU A 71 -0.11 10.51 19.33
N GLY A 72 -1.27 11.05 19.71
CA GLY A 72 -2.17 11.73 18.76
C GLY A 72 -1.52 12.93 18.07
N GLN A 73 -0.63 13.65 18.76
CA GLN A 73 0.13 14.75 18.17
C GLN A 73 1.28 14.28 17.27
N MET A 74 1.86 13.11 17.54
CA MET A 74 3.00 12.58 16.77
C MET A 74 2.59 12.00 15.42
N GLY A 75 1.44 11.31 15.36
CA GLY A 75 1.17 10.35 14.26
C GLY A 75 0.25 10.83 13.14
N LEU A 76 -0.78 11.61 13.46
CA LEU A 76 -2.03 11.50 12.68
C LEU A 76 -2.69 12.83 12.29
N LEU A 77 -2.26 13.95 12.86
CA LEU A 77 -2.97 15.24 12.72
C LEU A 77 -2.23 16.26 11.84
N GLU A 78 -1.10 15.89 11.23
CA GLU A 78 -0.37 16.78 10.33
C GLU A 78 -0.97 16.80 8.92
N GLU A 79 -0.80 17.95 8.26
CA GLU A 79 -1.16 18.12 6.85
C GLU A 79 -0.42 17.08 5.98
N PRO A 80 -1.05 16.47 4.97
CA PRO A 80 -0.44 15.40 4.18
C PRO A 80 0.90 15.76 3.54
N SER A 81 1.10 17.04 3.22
CA SER A 81 2.35 17.57 2.66
C SER A 81 3.52 17.59 3.66
N ARG A 82 3.21 17.67 4.96
CA ARG A 82 4.16 17.74 6.07
C ARG A 82 4.28 16.46 6.86
N ASN A 83 3.33 15.53 6.67
CA ASN A 83 3.30 14.28 7.39
C ASN A 83 4.49 13.39 6.99
N ARG A 84 5.42 13.20 7.93
CA ARG A 84 6.62 12.37 7.76
C ARG A 84 6.29 10.92 7.38
N PHE A 85 5.21 10.35 7.92
CA PHE A 85 4.82 8.97 7.60
C PHE A 85 4.39 8.82 6.14
N ILE A 86 3.73 9.81 5.56
CA ILE A 86 3.39 9.80 4.13
C ILE A 86 4.67 9.85 3.28
N GLN A 87 5.67 10.63 3.69
CA GLN A 87 6.96 10.68 3.00
C GLN A 87 7.68 9.34 3.10
N ILE A 88 7.71 8.72 4.28
CA ILE A 88 8.29 7.39 4.49
C ILE A 88 7.64 6.36 3.58
N ILE A 89 6.31 6.30 3.52
CA ILE A 89 5.60 5.36 2.62
C ILE A 89 5.98 5.63 1.17
N ARG A 90 5.99 6.89 0.75
CA ARG A 90 6.31 7.27 -0.64
C ARG A 90 7.73 6.86 -1.03
N ASP A 91 8.67 6.97 -0.11
CA ASP A 91 10.09 6.74 -0.37
C ASP A 91 10.46 5.23 -0.23
N LEU A 92 9.49 4.35 0.10
CA LEU A 92 9.68 2.90 0.08
C LEU A 92 9.85 2.38 -1.36
N PRO A 93 10.90 1.59 -1.65
CA PRO A 93 11.11 1.06 -3.01
C PRO A 93 10.01 0.09 -3.45
N GLU A 94 9.40 -0.64 -2.52
CA GLU A 94 8.31 -1.56 -2.81
C GLU A 94 7.08 -0.82 -3.33
N VAL A 95 6.82 0.39 -2.81
CA VAL A 95 5.71 1.23 -3.23
C VAL A 95 5.93 1.72 -4.67
N ASP A 96 7.13 2.17 -4.99
CA ASP A 96 7.48 2.62 -6.35
C ASP A 96 7.39 1.48 -7.39
N VAL A 97 7.91 0.30 -7.05
CA VAL A 97 7.81 -0.90 -7.90
C VAL A 97 6.36 -1.31 -8.10
N PHE A 98 5.55 -1.31 -7.04
CA PHE A 98 4.12 -1.62 -7.12
C PHE A 98 3.39 -0.66 -8.07
N PHE A 99 3.57 0.65 -7.92
CA PHE A 99 2.94 1.63 -8.79
C PHE A 99 3.45 1.53 -10.23
N THR A 100 4.75 1.31 -10.43
CA THR A 100 5.31 1.11 -11.77
C THR A 100 4.66 -0.08 -12.47
N LEU A 101 4.53 -1.22 -11.79
CA LEU A 101 3.86 -2.40 -12.32
C LEU A 101 2.38 -2.14 -12.57
N LEU A 102 1.70 -1.47 -11.65
CA LEU A 102 0.29 -1.11 -11.80
C LEU A 102 0.07 -0.27 -13.05
N TYR A 103 0.85 0.80 -13.23
CA TYR A 103 0.70 1.71 -14.36
C TYR A 103 1.18 1.12 -15.69
N ALA A 104 2.26 0.34 -15.70
CA ALA A 104 2.75 -0.33 -16.91
C ALA A 104 1.75 -1.34 -17.47
N ASN A 105 0.92 -1.92 -16.59
CA ASN A 105 -0.10 -2.88 -16.99
C ASN A 105 -1.47 -2.25 -17.23
N MET A 106 -1.72 -0.98 -16.87
CA MET A 106 -3.02 -0.37 -17.12
C MET A 106 -3.34 -0.36 -18.61
N PRO A 107 -4.55 -0.81 -19.03
CA PRO A 107 -4.92 -0.78 -20.43
C PRO A 107 -4.92 0.68 -20.89
N THR A 108 -4.03 1.01 -21.82
CA THR A 108 -4.07 2.30 -22.51
C THR A 108 -5.36 2.33 -23.30
N SER A 109 -6.31 3.15 -22.88
CA SER A 109 -7.54 3.37 -23.64
C SER A 109 -7.15 4.10 -24.94
N GLU A 110 -7.02 3.34 -26.04
CA GLU A 110 -7.08 3.89 -27.41
C GLU A 110 -8.53 3.96 -27.89
#